data_AF-A0A142XLQ1-F1
#
_entry.id   AF-A0A142XLQ1-F1
#
_cell.length_a   1.000
_cell.length_b   1.000
_cell.length_c   1.000
_cell.angle_alpha   90.00
_cell.angle_beta   90.00
_cell.angle_gamma   90.00
#
_symmetry.space_group_name_H-M   'P 1'
#
loop_
_entity.id
_entity.type
_entity.pdbx_description
1 polymer ?
#
loop_
_entity_poly.entity_id
_entity_poly.type
_entity_poly.pdbx_seq_one_letter_code
_entity_poly.pdbx_strand_id
1 'polypeptide(L)'
;MTHPRFGIGVGLALLFGAVSTASAQPGKAPPAAVPFKQFGSTPEQFWQSSVLRWTGQLSLDLETIKGEIANAKLAPVVRAGINTQVENAILQTLELDQLVRKGVPRDKVFAAFADVEKSLNALAAATNQNPIAKQATAASLARADSAYHQLSAAIGAGDTSPDRTKRRLLRLTDSIDDNTEELRTISADALPNERQLDRALGQYARDVRVLARRVRDDADANQIKQAYLAMGEHWGEVLGQLGRLRGGRLLFRRSPGAWTTCTGASVVC
;
A
#
# COMPACT_ATOMS: atom_id res chain seq x y z
N MET A 1 -23.86 0.20 23.93
CA MET A 1 -22.72 0.94 23.38
C MET A 1 -21.97 0.01 22.44
N THR A 2 -22.17 0.23 21.14
CA THR A 2 -21.82 -0.66 20.03
C THR A 2 -20.40 -0.38 19.54
N HIS A 3 -19.58 -1.44 19.46
CA HIS A 3 -18.21 -1.39 18.93
C HIS A 3 -18.20 -1.04 17.43
N PRO A 4 -17.43 -0.04 16.97
CA PRO A 4 -17.10 0.06 15.55
C PRO A 4 -15.98 -0.93 15.23
N ARG A 5 -16.29 -1.89 14.36
CA ARG A 5 -15.30 -2.77 13.72
C ARG A 5 -14.52 -1.94 12.71
N PHE A 6 -13.30 -1.54 13.08
CA PHE A 6 -12.33 -0.95 12.14
C PHE A 6 -11.71 -2.07 11.31
N GLY A 7 -12.24 -2.25 10.10
CA GLY A 7 -11.57 -3.00 9.03
C GLY A 7 -10.67 -2.06 8.25
N ILE A 8 -9.48 -1.78 8.77
CA ILE A 8 -8.41 -1.15 7.99
C ILE A 8 -7.54 -2.29 7.47
N GLY A 9 -7.74 -2.60 6.19
CA GLY A 9 -6.86 -3.49 5.44
C GLY A 9 -5.52 -2.81 5.24
N VAL A 10 -4.60 -3.00 6.19
CA VAL A 10 -3.16 -2.81 5.97
C VAL A 10 -2.71 -3.92 5.02
N GLY A 11 -2.96 -3.70 3.74
CA GLY A 11 -2.64 -4.60 2.64
C GLY A 11 -1.50 -4.06 1.78
N LEU A 12 -0.49 -3.43 2.38
CA LEU A 12 0.69 -2.96 1.67
C LEU A 12 1.97 -3.23 2.46
N ALA A 13 2.18 -4.50 2.82
CA ALA A 13 3.46 -4.98 3.31
C ALA A 13 3.63 -6.42 2.84
N LEU A 14 4.30 -6.61 1.68
CA LEU A 14 5.03 -7.83 1.24
C LEU A 14 5.21 -7.91 -0.30
N LEU A 15 5.73 -6.86 -0.96
CA LEU A 15 6.15 -7.01 -2.37
C LEU A 15 7.54 -6.47 -2.73
N PHE A 16 8.36 -6.11 -1.73
CA PHE A 16 9.78 -5.83 -1.95
C PHE A 16 10.64 -6.53 -0.90
N GLY A 17 10.70 -7.87 -1.00
CA GLY A 17 11.40 -8.70 -0.04
C GLY A 17 11.66 -10.12 -0.53
N ALA A 18 12.00 -10.27 -1.81
CA ALA A 18 12.66 -11.46 -2.32
C ALA A 18 13.77 -11.03 -3.28
N VAL A 19 14.75 -10.27 -2.76
CA VAL A 19 16.12 -10.55 -3.18
C VAL A 19 16.39 -11.93 -2.61
N SER A 20 16.10 -12.95 -3.42
CA SER A 20 16.65 -14.27 -3.21
C SER A 20 18.15 -14.06 -3.15
N THR A 21 18.71 -13.97 -1.94
CA THR A 21 20.08 -14.41 -1.72
C THR A 21 20.03 -15.92 -1.98
N ALA A 22 19.99 -16.28 -3.27
CA ALA A 22 20.35 -17.59 -3.72
C ALA A 22 21.74 -17.77 -3.12
N SER A 23 21.81 -18.61 -2.09
CA SER A 23 23.05 -19.10 -1.53
C SER A 23 23.89 -19.53 -2.70
N ALA A 24 24.90 -18.74 -3.05
CA ALA A 24 25.85 -19.08 -4.08
C ALA A 24 26.53 -20.36 -3.60
N GLN A 25 26.14 -21.50 -4.17
CA GLN A 25 26.87 -22.74 -3.97
C GLN A 25 28.29 -22.50 -4.52
N PRO A 26 29.34 -22.63 -3.70
CA PRO A 26 30.69 -22.49 -4.20
C PRO A 26 30.99 -23.68 -5.12
N GLY A 27 31.28 -23.41 -6.39
CA GLY A 27 31.89 -24.41 -7.28
C GLY A 27 31.13 -24.83 -8.53
N LYS A 28 29.94 -24.28 -8.83
CA LYS A 28 29.32 -24.45 -10.16
C LYS A 28 29.43 -23.15 -10.94
N ALA A 29 30.05 -23.23 -12.12
CA ALA A 29 30.03 -22.14 -13.10
C ALA A 29 28.58 -21.62 -13.24
N PRO A 30 28.38 -20.29 -13.29
CA PRO A 30 27.05 -19.73 -13.38
C PRO A 30 26.31 -20.39 -14.56
N PRO A 31 25.10 -20.94 -14.36
CA PRO A 31 24.35 -21.49 -15.48
C PRO A 31 24.22 -20.37 -16.51
N ALA A 32 24.68 -20.65 -17.73
CA ALA A 32 24.57 -19.72 -18.86
C ALA A 32 23.14 -19.16 -18.84
N ALA A 33 23.02 -17.83 -18.76
CA ALA A 33 21.74 -17.15 -18.72
C ALA A 33 20.88 -17.74 -19.83
N VAL A 34 19.82 -18.47 -19.44
CA VAL A 34 18.92 -19.10 -20.40
C VAL A 34 18.40 -17.96 -21.27
N PRO A 35 18.74 -17.90 -22.57
CA PRO A 35 18.26 -16.83 -23.42
C PRO A 35 16.74 -16.96 -23.38
N PHE A 36 16.08 -15.90 -22.93
CA PHE A 36 14.63 -15.82 -22.89
C PHE A 36 14.16 -16.16 -24.30
N LYS A 37 13.64 -17.39 -24.48
CA LYS A 37 13.10 -17.82 -25.76
C LYS A 37 11.98 -16.84 -26.06
N GLN A 38 12.20 -16.06 -27.11
CA GLN A 38 11.46 -14.91 -27.55
C GLN A 38 10.01 -15.35 -27.86
N PHE A 39 9.14 -15.35 -26.84
CA PHE A 39 7.72 -15.61 -27.00
C PHE A 39 7.06 -14.42 -27.70
N GLY A 40 7.38 -14.17 -28.98
CA GLY A 40 6.64 -13.33 -29.93
C GLY A 40 6.37 -11.86 -29.59
N SER A 41 6.51 -11.41 -28.35
CA SER A 41 6.18 -10.05 -27.91
C SER A 41 7.43 -9.26 -27.56
N THR A 42 7.48 -8.04 -28.10
CA THR A 42 8.57 -7.10 -27.82
C THR A 42 8.46 -6.58 -26.38
N PRO A 43 9.56 -6.13 -25.75
CA PRO A 43 9.51 -5.47 -24.43
C PRO A 43 8.51 -4.31 -24.38
N GLU A 44 8.34 -3.60 -25.50
CA GLU A 44 7.35 -2.54 -25.64
C GLU A 44 5.92 -3.08 -25.60
N GLN A 45 5.62 -4.19 -26.27
CA GLN A 45 4.31 -4.83 -26.20
C GLN A 45 3.99 -5.37 -24.79
N PHE A 46 4.99 -5.90 -24.07
CA PHE A 46 4.84 -6.29 -22.68
C PHE A 46 4.54 -5.10 -21.76
N TRP A 47 5.26 -3.98 -21.97
CA TRP A 47 5.02 -2.74 -21.24
C TRP A 47 3.60 -2.22 -21.51
N GLN A 48 3.20 -2.07 -22.77
CA GLN A 48 1.85 -1.64 -23.16
C GLN A 48 0.78 -2.56 -22.56
N SER A 49 0.93 -3.88 -22.70
CA SER A 49 -0.02 -4.85 -22.13
C SER A 49 -0.14 -4.74 -20.61
N SER A 50 0.98 -4.51 -19.91
CA SER A 50 1.00 -4.34 -18.46
C SER A 50 0.29 -3.05 -18.04
N VAL A 51 0.55 -1.94 -18.73
CA VAL A 51 -0.11 -0.66 -18.46
C VAL A 51 -1.61 -0.77 -18.72
N LEU A 52 -2.03 -1.33 -19.87
CA LEU A 52 -3.44 -1.52 -20.24
C LEU A 52 -4.21 -2.40 -19.26
N ARG A 53 -3.56 -3.44 -18.72
CA ARG A 53 -4.17 -4.28 -17.68
C ARG A 53 -4.51 -3.47 -16.44
N TRP A 54 -3.57 -2.65 -15.97
CA TRP A 54 -3.74 -1.93 -14.71
C TRP A 54 -4.62 -0.68 -14.86
N THR A 55 -4.61 0.02 -16.00
CA THR A 55 -5.61 1.06 -16.31
C THR A 55 -7.02 0.46 -16.34
N GLY A 56 -7.19 -0.72 -16.96
CA GLY A 56 -8.46 -1.44 -16.97
C GLY A 56 -8.95 -1.81 -15.56
N GLN A 57 -8.07 -2.37 -14.72
CA GLN A 57 -8.42 -2.70 -13.34
C GLN A 57 -8.78 -1.45 -12.51
N LEU A 58 -7.97 -0.39 -12.62
CA LEU A 58 -8.21 0.87 -11.92
C LEU A 58 -9.57 1.48 -12.31
N SER A 59 -9.90 1.48 -13.60
CA SER A 59 -11.20 1.98 -14.08
C SER A 59 -12.38 1.18 -13.50
N LEU A 60 -12.26 -0.15 -13.41
CA LEU A 60 -13.31 -1.00 -12.82
C LEU A 60 -13.51 -0.73 -11.32
N ASP A 61 -12.41 -0.53 -10.58
CA ASP A 61 -12.48 -0.21 -9.16
C ASP A 61 -13.06 1.19 -8.93
N LEU A 62 -12.75 2.17 -9.79
CA LEU A 62 -13.36 3.51 -9.75
C LEU A 62 -14.87 3.49 -10.04
N GLU A 63 -15.33 2.70 -11.02
CA GLU A 63 -16.76 2.49 -11.27
C GLU A 63 -17.45 1.81 -10.07
N THR A 64 -16.75 0.89 -9.39
CA THR A 64 -17.26 0.29 -8.15
C THR A 64 -17.44 1.35 -7.05
N ILE A 65 -16.45 2.23 -6.85
CA ILE A 65 -16.52 3.35 -5.91
C ILE A 65 -17.71 4.25 -6.22
N LYS A 66 -17.95 4.57 -7.49
CA LYS A 66 -19.11 5.36 -7.94
C LYS A 66 -20.43 4.70 -7.50
N GLY A 67 -20.57 3.39 -7.69
CA GLY A 67 -21.72 2.62 -7.24
C GLY A 67 -21.89 2.62 -5.71
N GLU A 68 -20.80 2.48 -4.96
CA GLU A 68 -20.80 2.54 -3.49
C GLU A 68 -21.23 3.91 -2.97
N ILE A 69 -20.73 5.00 -3.57
CA ILE A 69 -21.11 6.39 -3.24
C ILE A 69 -22.58 6.67 -3.56
N ALA A 70 -23.11 6.12 -4.66
CA ALA A 70 -24.52 6.24 -5.00
C ALA A 70 -25.43 5.58 -3.95
N ASN A 71 -25.00 4.45 -3.40
CA ASN A 71 -25.73 3.68 -2.37
C ASN A 71 -25.53 4.22 -0.95
N ALA A 72 -24.47 5.00 -0.71
CA ALA A 72 -24.18 5.57 0.59
C ALA A 72 -25.23 6.63 1.00
N LYS A 73 -25.51 6.70 2.30
CA LYS A 73 -26.41 7.69 2.93
C LYS A 73 -25.73 9.07 3.05
N LEU A 74 -25.36 9.64 1.91
CA LEU A 74 -24.70 10.93 1.79
C LEU A 74 -25.72 12.02 1.48
N ALA A 75 -25.45 13.24 1.96
CA ALA A 75 -26.19 14.42 1.51
C ALA A 75 -26.00 14.61 0.00
N PRO A 76 -27.03 15.04 -0.76
CA PRO A 76 -26.96 15.14 -2.22
C PRO A 76 -25.77 15.95 -2.75
N VAL A 77 -25.44 17.06 -2.10
CA VAL A 77 -24.31 17.92 -2.47
C VAL A 77 -22.97 17.22 -2.30
N VAL A 78 -22.79 16.49 -1.19
CA VAL A 78 -21.56 15.70 -0.93
C VAL A 78 -21.42 14.58 -1.94
N ARG A 79 -22.51 13.86 -2.22
CA ARG A 79 -22.54 12.80 -3.23
C ARG A 79 -22.14 13.33 -4.61
N ALA A 80 -22.72 14.46 -5.03
CA ALA A 80 -22.39 15.08 -6.30
C ALA A 80 -20.91 15.46 -6.38
N GLY A 81 -20.36 16.09 -5.33
CA GLY A 81 -18.95 16.47 -5.27
C GLY A 81 -18.00 15.28 -5.37
N ILE A 82 -18.24 14.19 -4.64
CA ILE A 82 -17.42 12.98 -4.73
C ILE A 82 -17.57 12.32 -6.11
N ASN A 83 -18.80 12.21 -6.63
CA ASN A 83 -19.03 11.66 -7.96
C ASN A 83 -18.26 12.43 -9.04
N THR A 84 -18.22 13.77 -8.99
CA THR A 84 -17.39 14.55 -9.92
C THR A 84 -15.91 14.17 -9.86
N GLN A 85 -15.36 13.90 -8.67
CA GLN A 85 -13.97 13.45 -8.54
C GLN A 85 -13.76 12.03 -9.08
N VAL A 86 -14.71 11.11 -8.84
CA VAL A 86 -14.66 9.76 -9.40
C VAL A 86 -14.70 9.79 -10.93
N GLU A 87 -15.63 10.55 -11.52
CA GLU A 87 -15.75 10.68 -12.98
C GLU A 87 -14.47 11.28 -13.58
N ASN A 88 -13.89 12.30 -12.95
CA ASN A 88 -12.63 12.87 -13.39
C ASN A 88 -11.50 11.83 -13.36
N ALA A 89 -11.38 11.05 -12.28
CA ALA A 89 -10.37 9.98 -12.20
C ALA A 89 -10.57 8.88 -13.26
N ILE A 90 -11.82 8.52 -13.56
CA ILE A 90 -12.16 7.59 -14.65
C ILE A 90 -11.72 8.17 -15.99
N LEU A 91 -12.08 9.42 -16.28
CA LEU A 91 -11.70 10.09 -17.53
C LEU A 91 -10.19 10.12 -17.74
N GLN A 92 -9.42 10.53 -16.73
CA GLN A 92 -7.95 10.55 -16.82
C GLN A 92 -7.36 9.14 -17.03
N THR A 93 -7.92 8.13 -16.36
CA THR A 93 -7.48 6.74 -16.51
C THR A 93 -7.75 6.21 -17.93
N LEU A 94 -8.93 6.53 -18.50
CA LEU A 94 -9.29 6.15 -19.87
C LEU A 94 -8.48 6.91 -20.92
N GLU A 95 -8.14 8.18 -20.68
CA GLU A 95 -7.25 8.94 -21.55
C GLU A 95 -5.86 8.31 -21.59
N LEU A 96 -5.29 7.96 -20.44
CA LEU A 96 -4.05 7.21 -20.34
C LEU A 96 -4.11 5.88 -21.10
N ASP A 97 -5.18 5.10 -20.90
CA ASP A 97 -5.41 3.83 -21.63
C ASP A 97 -5.40 4.04 -23.15
N GLN A 98 -6.11 5.05 -23.64
CA GLN A 98 -6.15 5.38 -25.06
C GLN A 98 -4.78 5.80 -25.61
N LEU A 99 -4.00 6.58 -24.87
CA LEU A 99 -2.65 6.99 -25.29
C LEU A 99 -1.73 5.77 -25.44
N VAL A 100 -1.82 4.81 -24.51
CA VAL A 100 -1.03 3.57 -24.56
C VAL A 100 -1.46 2.71 -25.75
N ARG A 101 -2.76 2.55 -26.02
CA ARG A 101 -3.26 1.81 -27.19
C ARG A 101 -2.83 2.43 -28.52
N LYS A 102 -2.74 3.75 -28.57
CA LYS A 102 -2.28 4.49 -29.76
C LYS A 102 -0.76 4.39 -29.96
N GLY A 103 -0.02 3.77 -29.04
CA GLY A 103 1.44 3.69 -29.10
C GLY A 103 2.09 5.06 -29.01
N VAL A 104 1.48 6.00 -28.28
CA VAL A 104 2.02 7.35 -28.12
C VAL A 104 3.38 7.28 -27.41
N PRO A 105 4.34 8.18 -27.74
CA PRO A 105 5.62 8.26 -27.05
C PRO A 105 5.50 8.27 -25.52
N ARG A 106 6.42 7.54 -24.85
CA ARG A 106 6.35 7.29 -23.41
C ARG A 106 6.31 8.58 -22.58
N ASP A 107 7.02 9.63 -22.98
CA ASP A 107 7.00 10.96 -22.35
C ASP A 107 5.58 11.52 -22.18
N LYS A 108 4.71 11.36 -23.19
CA LYS A 108 3.30 11.77 -23.10
C LYS A 108 2.48 10.85 -22.22
N VAL A 109 2.75 9.54 -22.25
CA VAL A 109 2.12 8.57 -21.33
C VAL A 109 2.48 8.91 -19.86
N PHE A 110 3.72 9.30 -19.60
CA PHE A 110 4.16 9.74 -18.28
C PHE A 110 3.49 11.04 -17.82
N ALA A 111 3.30 11.99 -18.74
CA ALA A 111 2.57 13.22 -18.43
C ALA A 111 1.11 12.90 -18.05
N ALA A 112 0.41 12.11 -18.87
CA ALA A 112 -0.97 11.69 -18.58
C ALA A 112 -1.08 10.87 -17.28
N PHE A 113 -0.07 10.06 -16.95
CA PHE A 113 -0.05 9.35 -15.67
C PHE A 113 0.00 10.29 -14.46
N ALA A 114 0.65 11.46 -14.57
CA ALA A 114 0.63 12.46 -13.51
C ALA A 114 -0.77 13.05 -13.29
N ASP A 115 -1.59 13.15 -14.35
CA ASP A 115 -2.99 13.59 -14.25
C ASP A 115 -3.88 12.52 -13.58
N VAL A 116 -3.59 11.23 -13.82
CA VAL A 116 -4.21 10.12 -13.06
C VAL A 116 -3.86 10.22 -11.57
N GLU A 117 -2.58 10.39 -11.22
CA GLU A 117 -2.14 10.55 -9.83
C GLU A 117 -2.83 11.75 -9.15
N LYS A 118 -2.89 12.90 -9.83
CA LYS A 118 -3.56 14.10 -9.32
C LYS A 118 -5.06 13.89 -9.09
N SER A 119 -5.76 13.24 -10.02
CA SER A 119 -7.20 12.99 -9.91
C SER A 119 -7.54 11.96 -8.82
N LEU A 120 -6.72 10.91 -8.66
CA LEU A 120 -6.87 9.96 -7.55
C LEU A 120 -6.63 10.61 -6.19
N ASN A 121 -5.63 11.48 -6.06
CA ASN A 121 -5.39 12.24 -4.82
C ASN A 121 -6.57 13.17 -4.47
N ALA A 122 -7.17 13.81 -5.48
CA ALA A 122 -8.36 14.64 -5.29
C ALA A 122 -9.58 13.81 -4.84
N LEU A 123 -9.77 12.62 -5.41
CA LEU A 123 -10.81 11.67 -4.99
C LEU A 123 -10.58 11.20 -3.54
N ALA A 124 -9.35 10.81 -3.19
CA ALA A 124 -9.01 10.38 -1.84
C ALA A 124 -9.26 11.51 -0.82
N ALA A 125 -8.86 12.74 -1.13
CA ALA A 125 -9.12 13.91 -0.29
C ALA A 125 -10.63 14.16 -0.10
N ALA A 126 -11.41 14.18 -1.18
CA ALA A 126 -12.86 14.37 -1.11
C ALA A 126 -13.56 13.26 -0.31
N THR A 127 -13.12 12.01 -0.45
CA THR A 127 -13.66 10.87 0.29
C THR A 127 -13.29 10.95 1.78
N ASN A 128 -12.05 11.32 2.11
CA ASN A 128 -11.58 11.42 3.50
C ASN A 128 -12.25 12.54 4.30
N GLN A 129 -12.77 13.57 3.65
CA GLN A 129 -13.55 14.64 4.30
C GLN A 129 -14.91 14.16 4.83
N ASN A 130 -15.42 13.00 4.35
CA ASN A 130 -16.71 12.48 4.78
C ASN A 130 -16.58 11.04 5.34
N PRO A 131 -16.79 10.83 6.66
CA PRO A 131 -16.65 9.51 7.28
C PRO A 131 -17.56 8.42 6.70
N ILE A 132 -18.78 8.78 6.27
CA ILE A 132 -19.73 7.83 5.66
C ILE A 132 -19.21 7.38 4.30
N ALA A 133 -18.73 8.31 3.48
CA ALA A 133 -18.11 7.98 2.19
C ALA A 133 -16.87 7.13 2.39
N LYS A 134 -15.95 7.55 3.27
CA LYS A 134 -14.73 6.82 3.62
C LYS A 134 -15.02 5.37 4.03
N GLN A 135 -16.03 5.16 4.87
CA GLN A 135 -16.42 3.82 5.30
C GLN A 135 -17.04 3.01 4.16
N ALA A 136 -17.89 3.63 3.34
CA ALA A 136 -18.56 2.96 2.24
C ALA A 136 -17.57 2.47 1.15
N THR A 137 -16.51 3.23 0.91
CA THR A 137 -15.58 2.98 -0.21
C THR A 137 -14.26 2.37 0.22
N ALA A 138 -14.03 2.11 1.51
CA ALA A 138 -12.74 1.68 2.04
C ALA A 138 -12.13 0.49 1.29
N ALA A 139 -12.94 -0.55 1.00
CA ALA A 139 -12.46 -1.75 0.32
C ALA A 139 -12.11 -1.49 -1.16
N SER A 140 -12.93 -0.72 -1.88
CA SER A 140 -12.71 -0.44 -3.29
C SER A 140 -11.63 0.62 -3.51
N LEU A 141 -11.49 1.60 -2.61
CA LEU A 141 -10.35 2.53 -2.60
C LEU A 141 -9.02 1.79 -2.37
N ALA A 142 -8.97 0.81 -1.45
CA ALA A 142 -7.76 0.02 -1.24
C ALA A 142 -7.37 -0.81 -2.49
N ARG A 143 -8.37 -1.34 -3.23
CA ARG A 143 -8.12 -2.04 -4.49
C ARG A 143 -7.64 -1.09 -5.59
N ALA A 144 -8.27 0.08 -5.71
CA ALA A 144 -7.87 1.12 -6.65
C ALA A 144 -6.43 1.60 -6.37
N ASP A 145 -6.06 1.79 -5.10
CA ASP A 145 -4.71 2.17 -4.67
C ASP A 145 -3.67 1.10 -5.04
N SER A 146 -3.98 -0.17 -4.78
CA SER A 146 -3.15 -1.29 -5.22
C SER A 146 -3.00 -1.31 -6.75
N ALA A 147 -4.08 -1.12 -7.52
CA ALA A 147 -4.04 -1.06 -8.98
C ALA A 147 -3.20 0.14 -9.47
N TYR A 148 -3.31 1.30 -8.82
CA TYR A 148 -2.50 2.48 -9.08
C TYR A 148 -1.01 2.21 -8.85
N HIS A 149 -0.64 1.56 -7.74
CA HIS A 149 0.76 1.21 -7.47
C HIS A 149 1.33 0.24 -8.51
N GLN A 150 0.54 -0.73 -8.95
CA GLN A 150 0.95 -1.65 -10.01
C GLN A 150 1.05 -0.95 -11.37
N LEU A 151 0.15 0.00 -11.66
CA LEU A 151 0.23 0.87 -12.83
C LEU A 151 1.50 1.74 -12.80
N SER A 152 1.79 2.37 -11.67
CA SER A 152 2.99 3.18 -11.44
C SER A 152 4.26 2.36 -11.64
N ALA A 153 4.29 1.13 -11.13
CA ALA A 153 5.39 0.20 -11.33
C ALA A 153 5.51 -0.23 -12.81
N ALA A 154 4.41 -0.51 -13.49
CA ALA A 154 4.41 -0.90 -14.91
C ALA A 154 4.87 0.24 -15.82
N ILE A 155 4.34 1.45 -15.63
CA ILE A 155 4.77 2.66 -16.34
C ILE A 155 6.24 2.95 -16.03
N GLY A 156 6.66 2.69 -14.80
CA GLY A 156 8.02 2.89 -14.38
C GLY A 156 9.04 1.86 -14.86
N ALA A 157 8.60 0.64 -15.14
CA ALA A 157 9.42 -0.44 -15.67
C ALA A 157 9.86 -0.10 -17.11
N GLY A 158 11.12 0.30 -17.26
CA GLY A 158 11.72 0.63 -18.55
C GLY A 158 12.13 2.10 -18.71
N ASP A 159 11.91 2.93 -17.70
CA ASP A 159 12.54 4.25 -17.58
C ASP A 159 13.33 4.29 -16.27
N THR A 160 14.61 3.93 -16.40
CA THR A 160 15.61 3.88 -15.34
C THR A 160 16.45 5.15 -15.29
N SER A 161 15.99 6.25 -15.90
CA SER A 161 16.72 7.52 -15.80
C SER A 161 16.92 7.89 -14.31
N PRO A 162 18.15 8.29 -13.92
CA PRO A 162 18.47 8.56 -12.52
C PRO A 162 17.48 9.52 -11.84
N ASP A 163 17.09 10.59 -12.54
CA ASP A 163 16.15 11.60 -12.04
C ASP A 163 14.75 11.07 -11.73
N ARG A 164 14.29 10.08 -12.49
CA ARG A 164 12.96 9.50 -12.30
C ARG A 164 12.98 8.43 -11.23
N THR A 165 14.03 7.61 -11.18
CA THR A 165 14.27 6.70 -10.06
C THR A 165 14.34 7.47 -8.75
N LYS A 166 15.08 8.59 -8.72
CA LYS A 166 15.14 9.52 -7.59
C LYS A 166 13.75 10.01 -7.18
N ARG A 167 12.97 10.55 -8.13
CA ARG A 167 11.59 11.02 -7.86
C ARG A 167 10.65 9.93 -7.36
N ARG A 168 10.77 8.69 -7.86
CA ARG A 168 9.97 7.55 -7.37
C ARG A 168 10.38 7.15 -5.96
N LEU A 169 11.68 7.10 -5.70
CA LEU A 169 12.19 6.74 -4.39
C LEU A 169 11.78 7.78 -3.33
N LEU A 170 11.80 9.08 -3.68
CA LEU A 170 11.29 10.15 -2.81
C LEU A 170 9.81 9.99 -2.51
N ARG A 171 8.97 9.77 -3.54
CA ARG A 171 7.53 9.52 -3.33
C ARG A 171 7.27 8.28 -2.48
N LEU A 172 8.05 7.22 -2.68
CA LEU A 172 7.97 6.01 -1.87
C LEU A 172 8.34 6.30 -0.41
N THR A 173 9.42 7.04 -0.16
CA THR A 173 9.79 7.41 1.20
C THR A 173 8.74 8.30 1.87
N ASP A 174 8.15 9.25 1.14
CA ASP A 174 7.09 10.10 1.68
C ASP A 174 5.86 9.26 2.06
N SER A 175 5.44 8.35 1.17
CA SER A 175 4.32 7.42 1.44
C SER A 175 4.60 6.49 2.62
N ILE A 176 5.83 5.99 2.78
CA ILE A 176 6.20 5.15 3.92
C ILE A 176 6.17 5.97 5.22
N ASP A 177 6.65 7.22 5.21
CA ASP A 177 6.63 8.10 6.39
C ASP A 177 5.19 8.38 6.85
N ASP A 178 4.32 8.77 5.92
CA ASP A 178 2.89 9.01 6.19
C ASP A 178 2.20 7.76 6.76
N ASN A 179 2.40 6.60 6.11
CA ASN A 179 1.84 5.33 6.58
C ASN A 179 2.37 4.93 7.96
N THR A 180 3.63 5.26 8.26
CA THR A 180 4.23 4.98 9.57
C THR A 180 3.63 5.86 10.66
N GLU A 181 3.41 7.15 10.38
CA GLU A 181 2.81 8.07 11.34
C GLU A 181 1.31 7.76 11.56
N GLU A 182 0.59 7.34 10.52
CA GLU A 182 -0.77 6.81 10.67
C GLU A 182 -0.77 5.54 11.53
N LEU A 183 0.10 4.58 11.23
CA LEU A 183 0.22 3.35 12.03
C LEU A 183 0.58 3.65 13.49
N ARG A 184 1.41 4.67 13.73
CA ARG A 184 1.78 5.13 15.06
C ARG A 184 0.58 5.74 15.80
N THR A 185 -0.21 6.57 15.13
CA THR A 185 -1.45 7.13 15.68
C THR A 185 -2.44 6.03 16.05
N ILE A 186 -2.68 5.08 15.13
CA ILE A 186 -3.55 3.91 15.37
C ILE A 186 -3.02 3.07 16.54
N SER A 187 -1.71 2.86 16.61
CA SER A 187 -1.09 2.08 17.68
C SER A 187 -1.21 2.77 19.04
N ALA A 188 -1.04 4.08 19.11
CA ALA A 188 -1.20 4.85 20.33
C ALA A 188 -2.63 4.74 20.89
N ASP A 189 -3.64 4.81 20.01
CA ASP A 189 -5.05 4.66 20.39
C ASP A 189 -5.40 3.23 20.82
N ALA A 190 -4.91 2.23 20.07
CA ALA A 190 -5.26 0.83 20.32
C ALA A 190 -4.46 0.19 21.47
N LEU A 191 -3.26 0.70 21.74
CA LEU A 191 -2.25 0.12 22.62
C LEU A 191 -1.50 1.21 23.43
N PRO A 192 -2.17 2.00 24.27
CA PRO A 192 -1.59 3.17 24.93
C PRO A 192 -0.40 2.86 25.87
N ASN A 193 -0.27 1.61 26.32
CA ASN A 193 0.81 1.17 27.20
C ASN A 193 2.05 0.67 26.43
N GLU A 194 1.98 0.52 25.11
CA GLU A 194 3.04 -0.08 24.28
C GLU A 194 4.07 0.93 23.81
N ARG A 195 4.76 1.55 24.77
CA ARG A 195 5.81 2.57 24.52
C ARG A 195 6.96 2.05 23.65
N GLN A 196 7.18 0.74 23.59
CA GLN A 196 8.24 0.16 22.75
C GLN A 196 7.84 0.17 21.28
N LEU A 197 6.58 -0.13 20.96
CA LEU A 197 6.06 -0.06 19.59
C LEU A 197 6.07 1.38 19.08
N ASP A 198 5.64 2.33 19.91
CA ASP A 198 5.68 3.77 19.56
C ASP A 198 7.11 4.22 19.24
N ARG A 199 8.09 3.85 20.07
CA ARG A 199 9.50 4.18 19.84
C ARG A 199 10.05 3.55 18.56
N ALA A 200 9.71 2.28 18.29
CA ALA A 200 10.16 1.57 17.09
C ALA A 200 9.59 2.21 15.82
N LEU A 201 8.29 2.53 15.80
CA LEU A 201 7.64 3.25 14.69
C LEU A 201 8.26 4.64 14.50
N GLY A 202 8.50 5.37 15.58
CA GLY A 202 9.16 6.67 15.52
C GLY A 202 10.60 6.60 15.01
N GLN A 203 11.34 5.51 15.29
CA GLN A 203 12.68 5.28 14.73
C GLN A 203 12.63 4.93 13.25
N TYR A 204 11.72 4.04 12.86
CA TYR A 204 11.50 3.69 11.46
C TYR A 204 11.16 4.94 10.61
N ALA A 205 10.23 5.79 11.06
CA ALA A 205 9.90 7.06 10.40
C ALA A 205 11.13 7.98 10.26
N ARG A 206 11.98 8.07 11.28
CA ARG A 206 13.24 8.85 11.20
C ARG A 206 14.16 8.33 10.10
N ASP A 207 14.32 7.02 9.97
CA ASP A 207 15.20 6.42 8.97
C ASP A 207 14.67 6.58 7.55
N VAL A 208 13.35 6.51 7.39
CA VAL A 208 12.67 6.83 6.11
C VAL A 208 12.98 8.28 5.70
N ARG A 209 12.89 9.23 6.63
CA ARG A 209 13.27 10.64 6.37
C ARG A 209 14.77 10.81 6.08
N VAL A 210 15.63 10.03 6.72
CA VAL A 210 17.08 10.01 6.41
C VAL A 210 17.32 9.51 4.99
N LEU A 211 16.65 8.43 4.57
CA LEU A 211 16.72 7.91 3.21
C LEU A 211 16.23 8.96 2.21
N ALA A 212 15.07 9.58 2.47
CA ALA A 212 14.51 10.64 1.63
C ALA A 212 15.51 11.80 1.45
N ARG A 213 16.14 12.28 2.53
CA ARG A 213 17.18 13.32 2.47
C ARG A 213 18.38 12.88 1.63
N ARG A 214 18.94 11.69 1.89
CA ARG A 214 20.09 11.16 1.12
C ARG A 214 19.80 11.06 -0.38
N VAL A 215 18.60 10.61 -0.73
CA VAL A 215 18.16 10.53 -2.12
C VAL A 215 17.97 11.91 -2.74
N ARG A 216 17.43 12.87 -1.98
CA ARG A 216 17.24 14.26 -2.42
C ARG A 216 18.57 14.97 -2.66
N ASP A 217 19.53 14.75 -1.77
CA ASP A 217 20.84 15.43 -1.75
C ASP A 217 21.88 14.74 -2.66
N ASP A 218 21.45 13.78 -3.49
CA ASP A 218 22.32 13.01 -4.39
C ASP A 218 23.51 12.36 -3.67
N ALA A 219 23.26 11.86 -2.46
CA ALA A 219 24.24 11.12 -1.68
C ALA A 219 24.76 9.91 -2.47
N ASP A 220 25.97 9.46 -2.13
CA ASP A 220 26.56 8.31 -2.79
C ASP A 220 25.69 7.03 -2.61
N ALA A 221 25.81 6.11 -3.56
CA ALA A 221 25.00 4.89 -3.59
C ALA A 221 25.19 4.02 -2.33
N ASN A 222 26.36 4.07 -1.70
CA ASN A 222 26.63 3.32 -0.47
C ASN A 222 25.87 3.93 0.71
N GLN A 223 25.78 5.26 0.81
CA GLN A 223 24.98 5.95 1.80
C GLN A 223 23.49 5.68 1.61
N ILE A 224 22.98 5.71 0.38
CA ILE A 224 21.58 5.37 0.11
C ILE A 224 21.32 3.91 0.54
N LYS A 225 22.20 2.98 0.18
CA LYS A 225 22.12 1.57 0.57
C LYS A 225 22.14 1.39 2.09
N GLN A 226 23.03 2.06 2.81
CA GLN A 226 23.12 1.97 4.26
C GLN A 226 21.84 2.48 4.94
N ALA A 227 21.28 3.61 4.47
CA ALA A 227 20.02 4.12 5.03
C ALA A 227 18.85 3.16 4.76
N TYR A 228 18.82 2.55 3.57
CA TYR A 228 17.81 1.54 3.25
C TYR A 228 17.94 0.28 4.13
N LEU A 229 19.16 -0.19 4.40
CA LEU A 229 19.38 -1.33 5.28
C LEU A 229 18.95 -1.04 6.73
N ALA A 230 19.33 0.13 7.27
CA ALA A 230 18.91 0.56 8.61
C ALA A 230 17.38 0.67 8.72
N MET A 231 16.73 1.23 7.70
CA MET A 231 15.27 1.28 7.60
C MET A 231 14.67 -0.14 7.64
N GLY A 232 15.24 -1.11 6.92
CA GLY A 232 14.80 -2.50 6.93
C GLY A 232 14.96 -3.20 8.28
N GLU A 233 16.06 -2.94 8.99
CA GLU A 233 16.32 -3.48 10.33
C GLU A 233 15.27 -3.00 11.34
N HIS A 234 15.02 -1.69 11.41
CA HIS A 234 14.01 -1.14 12.33
C HIS A 234 12.57 -1.51 11.95
N TRP A 235 12.28 -1.74 10.67
CA TRP A 235 11.01 -2.34 10.28
C TRP A 235 10.85 -3.76 10.84
N GLY A 236 11.92 -4.55 10.81
CA GLY A 236 11.97 -5.87 11.44
C GLY A 236 11.68 -5.79 12.95
N GLU A 237 12.17 -4.76 13.63
CA GLU A 237 11.85 -4.51 15.05
C GLU A 237 10.37 -4.21 15.27
N VAL A 238 9.77 -3.34 14.44
CA VAL A 238 8.32 -3.03 14.48
C VAL A 238 7.50 -4.31 14.33
N LEU A 239 7.82 -5.14 13.34
CA LEU A 239 7.16 -6.43 13.14
C LEU A 239 7.34 -7.37 14.32
N GLY A 240 8.54 -7.41 14.92
CA GLY A 240 8.82 -8.17 16.13
C GLY A 240 7.97 -7.74 17.32
N GLN A 241 7.78 -6.43 17.52
CA GLN A 241 6.90 -5.90 18.56
C GLN A 241 5.44 -6.29 18.32
N LEU A 242 4.92 -6.10 17.09
CA LEU A 242 3.57 -6.50 16.73
C LEU A 242 3.33 -8.01 16.91
N GLY A 243 4.33 -8.83 16.56
CA GLY A 243 4.32 -10.27 16.76
C GLY A 243 4.21 -10.66 18.23
N ARG A 244 4.99 -10.02 19.12
CA ARG A 244 4.92 -10.23 20.58
C ARG A 244 3.55 -9.88 21.14
N LEU A 245 2.96 -8.78 20.70
CA LEU A 245 1.63 -8.33 21.15
C LEU A 245 0.52 -9.31 20.73
N ARG A 246 0.62 -9.86 19.52
CA ARG A 246 -0.30 -10.89 19.03
C ARG A 246 -0.14 -12.20 19.79
N GLY A 247 1.09 -12.61 20.10
CA GLY A 247 1.39 -13.81 20.89
C GLY A 247 0.94 -13.71 22.34
N GLY A 248 1.13 -12.55 22.98
CA GLY A 248 0.73 -12.29 24.37
C GLY A 248 -0.79 -12.30 24.58
N ARG A 249 -1.57 -11.79 23.62
CA ARG A 249 -3.06 -11.80 23.70
C ARG A 249 -3.66 -13.20 23.57
N LEU A 250 -2.99 -14.14 22.90
CA LEU A 250 -3.48 -15.52 22.78
C LEU A 250 -3.31 -16.31 24.10
N LEU A 251 -2.43 -15.89 24.99
CA LEU A 251 -2.20 -16.56 26.28
C LEU A 251 -3.11 -16.06 27.41
N PHE A 252 -3.67 -14.85 27.31
CA PHE A 252 -4.51 -14.26 28.36
C PHE A 252 -6.03 -14.40 28.14
N ARG A 253 -6.49 -15.14 27.11
CA ARG A 253 -7.92 -15.46 26.89
C ARG A 253 -8.25 -16.92 27.18
N ARG A 254 -7.62 -17.51 28.20
CA ARG A 254 -8.17 -18.65 28.95
C ARG A 254 -8.63 -18.11 30.31
N SER A 255 -9.88 -17.71 30.38
CA SER A 255 -10.51 -17.45 31.68
C SER A 255 -10.54 -18.79 32.43
N PRO A 256 -9.98 -18.90 33.65
CA PRO A 256 -10.25 -20.03 34.52
C PRO A 256 -11.69 -19.85 35.02
N GLY A 257 -12.65 -20.27 34.20
CA GLY A 257 -14.01 -20.50 34.66
C GLY A 257 -13.93 -21.59 35.73
N ALA A 258 -14.10 -21.18 36.98
CA ALA A 258 -14.37 -22.06 38.10
C ALA A 258 -15.52 -22.99 37.70
N TRP A 259 -15.20 -24.27 37.57
CA TRP A 259 -16.17 -25.35 37.55
C TRP A 259 -16.62 -25.57 38.99
N THR A 260 -17.59 -24.79 39.46
CA THR A 260 -18.35 -25.15 40.66
C THR A 260 -19.46 -26.08 40.21
N THR A 261 -19.20 -27.39 40.23
CA THR A 261 -20.23 -28.42 40.09
C THR A 261 -21.12 -28.40 41.32
N CYS A 262 -22.36 -27.95 41.14
CA CYS A 262 -23.47 -28.24 42.03
C CYS A 262 -23.77 -29.75 41.96
N THR A 263 -23.59 -30.45 43.08
CA THR A 263 -24.01 -31.84 43.27
C THR A 263 -24.47 -32.01 44.71
N GLY A 264 -25.69 -32.51 44.91
CA GLY A 264 -26.26 -32.87 46.23
C GLY A 264 -27.51 -32.05 46.55
N ALA A 265 -28.70 -32.45 46.10
CA ALA A 265 -29.59 -33.46 46.70
C ALA A 265 -30.40 -32.91 47.91
N SER A 266 -31.67 -32.57 47.65
CA SER A 266 -32.72 -32.49 48.67
C SER A 266 -33.39 -33.85 48.82
N VAL A 267 -33.36 -34.39 50.03
CA VAL A 267 -34.24 -35.45 50.55
C VAL A 267 -34.92 -34.88 51.79
N VAL A 268 -36.25 -34.81 51.72
CA VAL A 268 -37.26 -35.05 52.76
C VAL A 268 -36.93 -34.62 54.20
N CYS A 269 -37.53 -33.51 54.64
CA CYS A 269 -38.50 -33.37 55.75
C CYS A 269 -38.72 -31.87 56.02
#